data_AF-A0A160NUH4-F1
#
_entry.id   AF-A0A160NUH4-F1
#
_cell.length_a   1.000
_cell.length_b   1.000
_cell.length_c   1.000
_cell.angle_alpha   90.00
_cell.angle_beta   90.00
_cell.angle_gamma   90.00
#
_symmetry.space_group_name_H-M   'P 1'
#
loop_
_entity.id
_entity.type
_entity.pdbx_description
1 polymer ?
#
loop_
_entity_poly.entity_id
_entity_poly.type
_entity_poly.pdbx_seq_one_letter_code
_entity_poly.pdbx_strand_id
1 'polypeptide(L)'
;MAQLSEGLAIGLRSVFAAEAASVQRYTYFAQVAEIEGHGEIARLFSDLAESIGCVAHGHIDALQDIADPHTRKTVGETRLNLAASAAEALTEANEVYPRLTARAHEEGHPDVASWLTTLAALKHAHLGKLDALLTTVTTPSAPGPRDGAPADGGSDD
;
A
#
# COMPACT_ATOMS: atom_id res chain seq x y z
N MET A 1 11.19 -6.83 24.10
CA MET A 1 11.65 -5.48 23.68
C MET A 1 10.90 -4.45 24.50
N ALA A 2 11.52 -3.34 24.88
CA ALA A 2 10.81 -2.28 25.61
C ALA A 2 9.70 -1.70 24.72
N GLN A 3 8.49 -1.54 25.27
CA GLN A 3 7.36 -0.99 24.54
C GLN A 3 7.59 0.49 24.26
N LEU A 4 7.43 0.94 23.00
CA LEU A 4 7.53 2.36 22.66
C LEU A 4 6.44 3.14 23.39
N SER A 5 6.78 4.33 23.89
CA SER A 5 5.76 5.24 24.42
C SER A 5 4.85 5.73 23.29
N GLU A 6 3.60 6.07 23.61
CA GLU A 6 2.66 6.58 22.62
C GLU A 6 3.13 7.89 21.98
N GLY A 7 3.77 8.78 22.77
CA GLY A 7 4.36 10.02 22.25
C GLY A 7 5.48 9.77 21.24
N LEU A 8 6.37 8.80 21.49
CA LEU A 8 7.41 8.43 20.53
C LEU A 8 6.80 7.80 19.27
N ALA A 9 5.79 6.93 19.43
CA ALA A 9 5.10 6.34 18.29
C ALA A 9 4.38 7.39 17.42
N ILE A 10 3.80 8.44 18.02
CA ILE A 10 3.24 9.57 17.27
C ILE A 10 4.32 10.28 16.47
N GLY A 11 5.45 10.61 17.11
CA GLY A 11 6.57 11.27 16.45
C GLY A 11 7.11 10.47 15.26
N LEU A 12 7.30 9.16 15.43
CA LEU A 12 7.77 8.28 14.36
C LEU A 12 6.79 8.23 13.17
N ARG A 13 5.48 8.26 13.41
CA ARG A 13 4.48 8.34 12.32
C ARG A 13 4.51 9.66 11.59
N SER A 14 4.67 10.77 12.32
CA SER A 14 4.78 12.10 11.71
C SER A 14 6.00 12.20 10.81
N VAL A 15 7.14 11.66 11.25
CA VAL A 15 8.36 11.61 10.42
C VAL A 15 8.17 10.68 9.23
N PHE A 16 7.60 9.48 9.42
CA PHE A 16 7.27 8.59 8.29
C PHE A 16 6.44 9.30 7.21
N ALA A 17 5.39 10.03 7.59
CA ALA A 17 4.56 10.75 6.64
C ALA A 17 5.33 11.86 5.89
N ALA A 18 6.25 12.55 6.58
CA ALA A 18 7.11 13.57 5.97
C ALA A 18 8.12 12.95 4.98
N GLU A 19 8.76 11.85 5.36
CA GLU A 19 9.72 11.15 4.48
C GLU A 19 9.01 10.55 3.26
N ALA A 20 7.84 9.91 3.44
CA ALA A 20 7.03 9.39 2.34
C ALA A 20 6.60 10.50 1.35
N ALA A 21 6.23 11.68 1.86
CA ALA A 21 5.94 12.84 1.03
C ALA A 21 7.18 13.35 0.29
N SER A 22 8.36 13.33 0.92
CA SER A 22 9.64 13.70 0.29
C SER A 22 10.00 12.77 -0.86
N VAL A 23 9.82 11.45 -0.71
CA VAL A 23 10.04 10.47 -1.79
C VAL A 23 9.22 10.85 -3.03
N GLN A 24 7.90 11.01 -2.88
CA GLN A 24 7.01 11.33 -4.00
C GLN A 24 7.36 12.67 -4.66
N ARG A 25 7.73 13.67 -3.86
CA ARG A 25 8.16 14.98 -4.37
C ARG A 25 9.45 14.88 -5.17
N TYR A 26 10.45 14.16 -4.67
CA TYR A 26 11.74 14.05 -5.34
C TYR A 26 11.65 13.21 -6.61
N THR A 27 10.84 12.15 -6.64
CA THR A 27 10.54 11.43 -7.89
C THR A 27 9.90 12.37 -8.92
N TYR A 28 8.95 13.22 -8.51
CA TYR A 28 8.35 14.21 -9.42
C TYR A 28 9.37 15.27 -9.88
N PHE A 29 10.22 15.77 -8.99
CA PHE A 29 11.26 16.75 -9.34
C PHE A 29 12.32 16.17 -10.27
N ALA A 30 12.68 14.90 -10.10
CA ALA A 30 13.56 14.21 -11.03
C ALA A 30 12.97 14.20 -12.44
N GLN A 31 11.67 13.91 -12.58
CA GLN A 31 10.98 13.95 -13.87
C GLN A 31 10.99 15.35 -14.48
N VAL A 32 10.74 16.40 -13.68
CA VAL A 32 10.79 17.79 -14.16
C VAL A 32 12.18 18.14 -14.67
N ALA A 33 13.22 17.85 -13.89
CA ALA A 33 14.61 18.12 -14.29
C ALA A 33 15.01 17.35 -15.56
N GLU A 34 14.53 16.11 -15.74
CA GLU A 34 14.77 15.34 -16.95
C GLU A 34 14.12 16.00 -18.18
N ILE A 35 12.87 16.45 -18.07
CA ILE A 35 12.16 17.17 -19.15
C ILE A 35 12.87 18.47 -19.52
N GLU A 36 13.46 19.16 -18.55
CA GLU A 36 14.23 20.39 -18.74
C GLU A 36 15.66 20.15 -19.28
N GLY A 37 16.10 18.89 -19.39
CA GLY A 37 17.44 18.53 -19.86
C GLY A 37 18.53 18.63 -18.79
N HIS A 38 18.17 18.70 -17.52
CA HIS A 38 19.07 18.77 -16.37
C HIS A 38 19.38 17.39 -15.79
N GLY A 39 20.03 16.52 -16.59
CA GLY A 39 20.23 15.10 -16.24
C GLY A 39 20.98 14.84 -14.92
N GLU A 40 21.97 15.66 -14.54
CA GLU A 40 22.65 15.49 -13.25
C GLU A 40 21.74 15.81 -12.05
N ILE A 41 20.85 16.79 -12.21
CA ILE A 41 19.87 17.17 -11.18
C ILE A 41 18.78 16.10 -11.08
N ALA A 42 18.32 15.57 -12.23
CA ALA A 42 17.37 14.47 -12.27
C ALA A 42 17.93 13.24 -11.51
N ARG A 43 19.19 12.87 -11.78
CA ARG A 43 19.88 11.78 -11.08
C ARG A 43 19.98 12.04 -9.58
N LEU A 44 20.35 13.26 -9.17
CA LEU A 44 20.42 13.62 -7.74
C LEU A 44 19.07 13.43 -7.03
N PHE A 45 17.97 13.91 -7.62
CA PHE A 45 16.65 13.75 -7.01
C PHE A 45 16.21 12.28 -6.95
N SER A 46 16.52 11.48 -7.97
CA SER A 46 16.27 10.03 -7.94
C SER A 46 17.04 9.35 -6.81
N ASP A 47 18.36 9.62 -6.69
CA ASP A 47 19.21 9.05 -5.64
C ASP A 47 18.68 9.43 -4.23
N LEU A 48 18.23 10.69 -4.06
CA LEU A 48 17.63 11.16 -2.81
C LEU A 48 16.31 10.46 -2.51
N ALA A 49 15.43 10.27 -3.50
CA ALA A 49 14.16 9.58 -3.33
C ALA A 49 14.36 8.12 -2.89
N GLU A 50 15.34 7.42 -3.47
CA GLU A 50 15.70 6.07 -3.08
C GLU A 50 16.25 6.02 -1.64
N SER A 51 17.18 6.91 -1.31
CA SER A 51 17.75 6.98 0.03
C SER A 51 16.69 7.27 1.10
N ILE A 52 15.75 8.17 0.83
CA ILE A 52 14.66 8.50 1.77
C ILE A 52 13.64 7.36 1.83
N GLY A 53 13.41 6.64 0.73
CA GLY A 53 12.61 5.41 0.73
C GLY A 53 13.12 4.40 1.75
N CYS A 54 14.44 4.22 1.84
CA CYS A 54 15.07 3.38 2.87
C CYS A 54 14.81 3.90 4.30
N VAL A 55 14.82 5.23 4.51
CA VAL A 55 14.47 5.82 5.81
C VAL A 55 13.00 5.51 6.16
N ALA A 56 12.08 5.70 5.22
CA ALA A 56 10.66 5.40 5.41
C ALA A 56 10.41 3.92 5.75
N HIS A 57 11.12 2.99 5.12
CA HIS A 57 11.07 1.57 5.48
C HIS A 57 11.53 1.31 6.92
N GLY A 58 12.61 1.97 7.37
CA GLY A 58 13.07 1.86 8.76
C GLY A 58 12.03 2.33 9.79
N HIS A 59 11.20 3.33 9.44
CA HIS A 59 10.06 3.72 10.29
C HIS A 59 8.96 2.67 10.35
N ILE A 60 8.65 2.01 9.23
CA ILE A 60 7.70 0.89 9.20
C ILE A 60 8.22 -0.24 10.09
N ASP A 61 9.50 -0.58 9.96
CA ASP A 61 10.12 -1.64 10.76
C ASP A 61 10.04 -1.37 12.27
N ALA A 62 10.24 -0.12 12.67
CA ALA A 62 10.15 0.30 14.07
C ALA A 62 8.71 0.30 14.62
N LEU A 63 7.70 0.34 13.76
CA LEU A 63 6.29 0.50 14.13
C LEU A 63 5.43 -0.73 13.85
N GLN A 64 5.88 -1.69 13.04
CA GLN A 64 5.06 -2.81 12.56
C GLN A 64 4.46 -3.67 13.68
N ASP A 65 5.20 -3.85 14.79
CA ASP A 65 4.73 -4.57 15.98
C ASP A 65 3.63 -3.82 16.77
N ILE A 66 3.47 -2.52 16.50
CA ILE A 66 2.42 -1.68 17.09
C ILE A 66 1.25 -1.59 16.12
N ALA A 67 1.50 -1.03 14.95
CA ALA A 67 0.58 -0.90 13.83
C ALA A 67 1.27 -0.13 12.70
N ASP A 68 0.79 -0.34 11.48
CA ASP A 68 1.13 0.44 10.31
C ASP A 68 1.09 1.95 10.59
N PRO A 69 2.15 2.70 10.24
CA PRO A 69 2.19 4.14 10.49
C PRO A 69 1.10 4.94 9.78
N HIS A 70 0.52 4.41 8.70
CA HIS A 70 -0.52 5.09 7.94
C HIS A 70 -1.94 4.66 8.36
N THR A 71 -2.29 3.39 8.15
CA THR A 71 -3.64 2.83 8.33
C THR A 71 -3.96 2.47 9.78
N ARG A 72 -2.94 2.40 10.64
CA ARG A 72 -3.05 1.91 12.03
C ARG A 72 -3.53 0.45 12.13
N LYS A 73 -3.48 -0.32 11.04
CA LYS A 73 -3.77 -1.77 11.01
C LYS A 73 -2.51 -2.57 11.34
N THR A 74 -2.70 -3.84 11.66
CA THR A 74 -1.57 -4.78 11.79
C THR A 74 -0.96 -5.04 10.42
N VAL A 75 0.37 -5.02 10.35
CA VAL A 75 1.19 -5.31 9.15
C VAL A 75 2.29 -6.31 9.51
N GLY A 76 2.99 -6.83 8.51
CA GLY A 76 4.06 -7.81 8.65
C GLY A 76 4.03 -8.82 7.49
N GLU A 77 3.48 -10.00 7.73
CA GLU A 77 3.31 -11.01 6.68
C GLU A 77 2.45 -10.48 5.51
N THR A 78 2.69 -11.00 4.30
CA THR A 78 2.01 -10.56 3.07
C THR A 78 0.48 -10.52 3.21
N ARG A 79 -0.13 -11.50 3.89
CA ARG A 79 -1.57 -11.53 4.14
C ARG A 79 -2.05 -10.33 4.98
N LEU A 80 -1.28 -9.94 6.00
CA LEU A 80 -1.59 -8.78 6.85
C LEU A 80 -1.42 -7.48 6.07
N ASN A 81 -0.36 -7.37 5.26
CA ASN A 81 -0.14 -6.20 4.41
C ASN A 81 -1.27 -6.02 3.39
N LEU A 82 -1.69 -7.10 2.72
CA LEU A 82 -2.84 -7.09 1.81
C LEU A 82 -4.12 -6.65 2.51
N ALA A 83 -4.40 -7.16 3.71
CA ALA A 83 -5.57 -6.78 4.49
C ALA A 83 -5.54 -5.30 4.93
N ALA A 84 -4.38 -4.79 5.36
CA ALA A 84 -4.21 -3.38 5.72
C ALA A 84 -4.44 -2.46 4.51
N SER A 85 -3.85 -2.78 3.36
CA SER A 85 -4.04 -2.01 2.12
C SER A 85 -5.47 -2.10 1.58
N ALA A 86 -6.14 -3.24 1.69
CA ALA A 86 -7.54 -3.38 1.29
C ALA A 86 -8.45 -2.50 2.16
N ALA A 87 -8.21 -2.47 3.47
CA ALA A 87 -8.96 -1.60 4.38
C ALA A 87 -8.76 -0.12 4.04
N GLU A 88 -7.54 0.30 3.72
CA GLU A 88 -7.25 1.67 3.26
C GLU A 88 -8.00 2.00 1.97
N ALA A 89 -7.86 1.16 0.94
CA ALA A 89 -8.50 1.38 -0.35
C ALA A 89 -10.03 1.45 -0.23
N LEU A 90 -10.62 0.66 0.66
CA LEU A 90 -12.06 0.70 0.96
C LEU A 90 -12.47 2.03 1.58
N THR A 91 -11.76 2.50 2.61
CA THR A 91 -12.04 3.80 3.24
C THR A 91 -11.84 4.95 2.25
N GLU A 92 -10.79 4.90 1.43
CA GLU A 92 -10.55 5.93 0.43
C GLU A 92 -11.65 5.99 -0.63
N ALA A 93 -12.04 4.84 -1.18
CA ALA A 93 -13.05 4.73 -2.21
C ALA A 93 -14.44 5.15 -1.72
N ASN A 94 -14.82 4.76 -0.51
CA ASN A 94 -16.18 4.97 0.02
C ASN A 94 -16.36 6.25 0.83
N GLU A 95 -15.29 6.77 1.43
CA GLU A 95 -15.40 7.88 2.38
C GLU A 95 -14.52 9.08 2.00
N VAL A 96 -13.22 8.87 1.77
CA VAL A 96 -12.28 10.00 1.58
C VAL A 96 -12.54 10.72 0.27
N TYR A 97 -12.47 10.02 -0.87
CA TYR A 97 -12.66 10.65 -2.17
C TYR A 97 -14.09 11.16 -2.36
N PRO A 98 -15.17 10.42 -2.02
CA PRO A 98 -16.53 10.96 -2.14
C PRO A 98 -16.76 12.24 -1.33
N ARG A 99 -16.25 12.31 -0.09
CA ARG A 99 -16.34 13.52 0.74
C ARG A 99 -15.58 14.70 0.12
N LEU A 100 -14.38 14.46 -0.41
CA LEU A 100 -13.60 15.51 -1.08
C LEU A 100 -14.26 15.97 -2.38
N THR A 101 -14.83 15.05 -3.15
CA THR A 101 -15.60 15.37 -4.36
C THR A 101 -16.80 16.27 -4.04
N ALA A 102 -17.59 15.93 -3.02
CA ALA A 102 -18.72 16.74 -2.59
C ALA A 102 -18.27 18.16 -2.21
N ARG A 103 -17.20 18.27 -1.42
CA ARG A 103 -16.61 19.56 -1.06
C ARG A 103 -16.11 20.36 -2.28
N ALA A 104 -15.46 19.71 -3.24
CA ALA A 104 -15.01 20.37 -4.47
C ALA A 104 -16.19 20.92 -5.30
N HIS A 105 -17.34 20.23 -5.31
CA HIS A 105 -18.56 20.76 -5.92
C HIS A 105 -19.12 21.95 -5.15
N GLU A 106 -19.18 21.87 -3.82
CA GLU A 106 -19.66 22.96 -2.95
C GLU A 106 -18.81 24.23 -3.09
N GLU A 107 -17.49 24.08 -3.25
CA GLU A 107 -16.53 25.17 -3.42
C GLU A 107 -16.42 25.65 -4.89
N GLY A 108 -17.15 25.04 -5.84
CA GLY A 108 -17.19 25.50 -7.23
C GLY A 108 -15.98 25.07 -8.08
N HIS A 109 -15.35 23.94 -7.75
CA HIS A 109 -14.20 23.37 -8.45
C HIS A 109 -14.56 22.08 -9.22
N PRO A 110 -15.31 22.16 -10.34
CA PRO A 110 -15.82 20.98 -11.05
C PRO A 110 -14.73 20.08 -11.63
N ASP A 111 -13.60 20.64 -12.08
CA ASP A 111 -12.48 19.86 -12.61
C ASP A 111 -11.80 19.01 -11.52
N VAL A 112 -11.66 19.59 -10.32
CA VAL A 112 -11.12 18.88 -9.14
C VAL A 112 -12.10 17.78 -8.71
N ALA A 113 -13.40 18.06 -8.70
CA ALA A 113 -14.42 17.07 -8.38
C ALA A 113 -14.43 15.89 -9.37
N SER A 114 -14.30 16.18 -10.67
CA SER A 114 -14.18 15.15 -11.72
C SER A 114 -12.94 14.28 -11.54
N TRP A 115 -11.79 14.92 -11.24
CA TRP A 115 -10.55 14.20 -10.96
C TRP A 115 -10.67 13.31 -9.72
N LEU A 116 -11.19 13.83 -8.60
CA LEU A 116 -11.41 13.07 -7.37
C LEU A 116 -12.39 11.90 -7.55
N THR A 117 -13.43 12.06 -8.39
CA THR A 117 -14.32 10.96 -8.77
C THR A 117 -13.58 9.83 -9.47
N THR A 118 -12.65 10.18 -10.36
CA THR A 118 -11.79 9.20 -11.05
C THR A 118 -10.88 8.49 -10.06
N LEU A 119 -10.35 9.20 -9.05
CA LEU A 119 -9.54 8.59 -7.98
C LEU A 119 -10.36 7.63 -7.10
N ALA A 120 -11.62 7.93 -6.80
CA ALA A 120 -12.51 6.99 -6.10
C ALA A 120 -12.66 5.68 -6.88
N ALA A 121 -12.91 5.76 -8.20
CA ALA A 121 -12.99 4.59 -9.08
C ALA A 121 -11.68 3.80 -9.14
N LEU A 122 -10.54 4.49 -9.17
CA LEU A 122 -9.22 3.86 -9.11
C LEU A 122 -9.03 3.06 -7.81
N LYS A 123 -9.43 3.61 -6.66
CA LYS A 123 -9.32 2.90 -5.38
C LYS A 123 -10.26 1.69 -5.30
N HIS A 124 -11.45 1.75 -5.88
CA HIS A 124 -12.29 0.56 -6.04
C HIS A 124 -11.62 -0.54 -6.87
N ALA A 125 -10.94 -0.18 -7.97
CA ALA A 125 -10.20 -1.14 -8.77
C ALA A 125 -9.00 -1.74 -8.01
N HIS A 126 -8.33 -0.95 -7.18
CA HIS A 126 -7.27 -1.45 -6.28
C HIS A 126 -7.83 -2.43 -5.25
N LEU A 127 -8.93 -2.07 -4.57
CA LEU A 127 -9.60 -2.92 -3.61
C LEU A 127 -9.93 -4.30 -4.20
N GLY A 128 -10.54 -4.35 -5.39
CA GLY A 128 -10.85 -5.62 -6.05
C GLY A 128 -9.63 -6.51 -6.32
N LYS A 129 -8.49 -5.91 -6.67
CA LYS A 129 -7.22 -6.66 -6.87
C LYS A 129 -6.65 -7.16 -5.54
N LEU A 130 -6.67 -6.33 -4.50
CA LEU A 130 -6.17 -6.66 -3.17
C LEU A 130 -7.00 -7.80 -2.55
N ASP A 131 -8.33 -7.74 -2.65
CA ASP A 131 -9.22 -8.79 -2.13
C ASP A 131 -9.03 -10.13 -2.85
N ALA A 132 -8.83 -10.11 -4.17
CA ALA A 132 -8.56 -11.33 -4.94
C ALA A 132 -7.25 -12.00 -4.51
N LEU A 133 -6.18 -11.21 -4.32
CA LEU A 133 -4.89 -11.72 -3.84
C LEU A 133 -4.99 -12.17 -2.37
N LEU A 134 -5.71 -11.44 -1.53
CA LEU A 134 -5.92 -11.79 -0.12
C LEU A 134 -6.64 -13.14 0.01
N THR A 135 -7.65 -13.37 -0.82
CA THR A 135 -8.35 -14.67 -0.91
C THR A 135 -7.36 -15.78 -1.29
N THR A 136 -6.55 -15.55 -2.32
CA THR A 136 -5.57 -16.51 -2.83
C THR A 136 -4.55 -16.92 -1.77
N VAL A 137 -4.02 -15.98 -0.98
CA VAL A 137 -3.04 -16.28 0.08
C VAL A 137 -3.65 -16.83 1.37
N THR A 138 -4.98 -16.80 1.50
CA THR A 138 -5.70 -17.28 2.69
C THR A 138 -6.31 -18.67 2.47
N THR A 139 -6.62 -19.04 1.23
CA THR A 139 -7.08 -20.40 0.90
C THR A 139 -5.91 -21.39 1.01
N PRO A 140 -6.01 -22.44 1.84
CA PRO A 140 -5.02 -23.51 1.84
C PRO A 140 -4.98 -24.15 0.45
N SER A 141 -3.79 -24.28 -0.14
CA SER A 141 -3.63 -25.05 -1.37
C SER A 141 -4.24 -26.44 -1.16
N ALA A 142 -5.17 -26.84 -2.03
CA ALA A 142 -5.78 -28.16 -1.94
C ALA A 142 -4.68 -29.24 -1.90
N PRO A 143 -4.80 -30.29 -1.07
CA PRO A 143 -3.86 -31.40 -1.14
C PRO A 143 -3.87 -31.92 -2.58
N GLY A 144 -2.70 -31.86 -3.23
CA GLY A 144 -2.53 -32.39 -4.58
C GLY A 144 -2.99 -33.85 -4.64
N PRO A 145 -3.37 -34.35 -5.84
CA PRO A 145 -3.79 -35.74 -5.99
C PRO A 145 -2.72 -36.64 -5.37
N ARG A 146 -3.13 -37.49 -4.42
CA ARG A 146 -2.24 -38.51 -3.86
C ARG A 146 -1.93 -39.48 -4.99
N ASP A 147 -0.75 -39.34 -5.59
CA ASP A 147 -0.22 -40.34 -6.51
C ASP A 147 -0.05 -41.66 -5.77
N GLY A 148 -0.72 -42.70 -6.31
CA GLY A 148 -0.35 -44.10 -6.08
C GLY A 148 -0.95 -44.78 -4.86
N ALA A 149 -2.14 -45.35 -5.03
CA ALA A 149 -2.42 -46.67 -4.46
C ALA A 149 -2.55 -47.64 -5.65
N PRO A 150 -1.77 -48.74 -5.71
CA PRO A 150 -1.93 -49.71 -6.78
C PRO A 150 -3.29 -50.40 -6.63
N ALA A 151 -3.97 -50.59 -7.76
CA ALA A 151 -5.11 -51.49 -7.85
C ALA A 151 -4.59 -52.91 -7.61
N ASP A 152 -4.87 -53.47 -6.44
CA ASP A 152 -4.61 -54.87 -6.16
C ASP A 152 -5.55 -55.71 -7.04
N GLY A 153 -4.96 -56.31 -8.06
CA GLY A 153 -5.58 -57.36 -8.85
C GLY A 153 -5.57 -58.63 -8.01
N GLY A 154 -6.72 -58.95 -7.42
CA GLY A 154 -7.00 -60.27 -6.85
C GLY A 154 -8.07 -60.95 -7.67
N SER A 155 -7.63 -61.76 -8.64
CA SER A 155 -8.42 -62.89 -9.14
C SER A 155 -8.44 -63.95 -8.05
N ASP A 156 -9.62 -64.43 -7.67
CA ASP A 156 -9.82 -65.82 -7.23
C ASP A 156 -11.31 -66.19 -7.36
N ASP A 157 -11.49 -67.37 -7.97
CA ASP A 157 -12.69 -68.19 -8.23
C ASP A 157 -13.69 -67.79 -9.34
#